data_AF-A0A352WIB5-F1
#
_entry.id   AF-A0A352WIB5-F1
#
_cell.length_a   1.000
_cell.length_b   1.000
_cell.length_c   1.000
_cell.angle_alpha   90.00
_cell.angle_beta   90.00
_cell.angle_gamma   90.00
#
_symmetry.space_group_name_H-M   'P 1'
#
loop_
_entity.id
_entity.type
_entity.pdbx_description
1 polymer ?
#
loop_
_entity_poly.entity_id
_entity_poly.type
_entity_poly.pdbx_seq_one_letter_code
_entity_poly.pdbx_strand_id
1 'polypeptide(L)'
;MQSLGALAHISYQEPGACGYELAALYMKEIGISYKEIEQFYRRMVFNCLAVNQDDHVKNISFIMDRSGKWTLSPAYDITFSYNPTNKWLRAHQMTVNGKTLGIGLSDLLEAGNKMGIKGRRCKDIISEVETAISGFSIIAEQVRIKEKTYEYINSIIRENKVLT
;
A
#
# COMPACT_ATOMS: atom_id res chain seq x y z
N MET A 1 -13.84 -14.28 -4.30
CA MET A 1 -12.98 -13.11 -4.05
C MET A 1 -13.85 -11.88 -4.14
N GLN A 2 -13.69 -10.92 -3.23
CA GLN A 2 -14.41 -9.65 -3.24
C GLN A 2 -13.44 -8.51 -2.94
N SER A 3 -13.54 -7.41 -3.69
CA SER A 3 -12.72 -6.22 -3.44
C SER A 3 -13.23 -5.43 -2.24
N LEU A 4 -12.37 -4.63 -1.62
CA LEU A 4 -12.74 -3.69 -0.57
C LEU A 4 -13.83 -2.73 -1.06
N GLY A 5 -13.72 -2.22 -2.29
CA GLY A 5 -14.74 -1.34 -2.87
C GLY A 5 -16.12 -2.00 -2.96
N ALA A 6 -16.17 -3.28 -3.34
CA ALA A 6 -17.42 -4.03 -3.37
C ALA A 6 -17.95 -4.34 -1.96
N LEU A 7 -17.07 -4.77 -1.05
CA LEU A 7 -17.43 -5.14 0.32
C LEU A 7 -17.93 -3.95 1.15
N ALA A 8 -17.29 -2.79 1.01
CA ALA A 8 -17.59 -1.59 1.78
C ALA A 8 -18.49 -0.59 1.04
N HIS A 9 -18.93 -0.91 -0.18
CA HIS A 9 -19.68 -0.01 -1.07
C HIS A 9 -18.97 1.33 -1.33
N ILE A 10 -17.64 1.31 -1.48
CA ILE A 10 -16.82 2.50 -1.74
C ILE A 10 -16.42 2.55 -3.21
N SER A 11 -16.69 3.69 -3.85
CA SER A 11 -16.34 3.92 -5.25
C SER A 11 -14.84 4.21 -5.42
N TYR A 12 -14.20 3.51 -6.37
CA TYR A 12 -12.83 3.84 -6.79
C TYR A 12 -12.74 5.15 -7.61
N GLN A 13 -13.89 5.68 -8.06
CA GLN A 13 -13.94 6.95 -8.81
C GLN A 13 -13.83 8.18 -7.90
N GLU A 14 -13.79 7.97 -6.58
CA GLU A 14 -13.67 8.99 -5.55
C GLU A 14 -12.34 8.80 -4.77
N PRO A 15 -11.19 9.24 -5.32
CA PRO A 15 -9.91 9.14 -4.63
C PRO A 15 -9.96 9.79 -3.24
N GLY A 16 -9.40 9.11 -2.25
CA GLY A 16 -9.37 9.55 -0.86
C GLY A 16 -10.65 9.26 -0.07
N ALA A 17 -11.70 8.70 -0.67
CA ALA A 17 -12.92 8.30 0.03
C ALA A 17 -12.69 7.17 1.06
N CYS A 18 -11.58 6.42 0.93
CA CYS A 18 -11.17 5.40 1.89
C CYS A 18 -9.72 5.62 2.33
N GLY A 19 -9.46 5.46 3.61
CA GLY A 19 -8.11 5.34 4.16
C GLY A 19 -7.74 3.89 4.46
N TYR A 20 -6.45 3.59 4.53
CA TYR A 20 -5.96 2.27 4.95
C TYR A 20 -6.44 1.90 6.36
N GLU A 21 -6.60 2.88 7.24
CA GLU A 21 -7.11 2.66 8.60
C GLU A 21 -8.57 2.23 8.59
N LEU A 22 -9.41 2.87 7.77
CA LEU A 22 -10.81 2.49 7.61
C LEU A 22 -10.94 1.10 6.96
N ALA A 23 -10.12 0.82 5.95
CA ALA A 23 -10.03 -0.51 5.36
C ALA A 23 -9.67 -1.59 6.39
N ALA A 24 -8.74 -1.29 7.30
CA ALA A 24 -8.36 -2.20 8.37
C ALA A 24 -9.48 -2.42 9.40
N LEU A 25 -10.36 -1.43 9.61
CA LEU A 25 -11.58 -1.62 10.42
C LEU A 25 -12.51 -2.63 9.75
N TYR A 26 -12.81 -2.48 8.45
CA TYR A 26 -13.62 -3.46 7.72
C TYR A 26 -13.00 -4.86 7.76
N MET A 27 -11.66 -4.96 7.65
CA MET A 27 -10.95 -6.23 7.81
C MET A 27 -11.21 -6.88 9.17
N LYS A 28 -11.17 -6.10 10.26
CA LYS A 28 -11.48 -6.61 11.61
C LYS A 28 -12.92 -7.09 11.73
N GLU A 29 -13.87 -6.33 11.19
CA GLU A 29 -15.30 -6.66 11.21
C GLU A 29 -15.61 -7.98 10.49
N ILE A 30 -14.94 -8.27 9.37
CA ILE A 30 -15.12 -9.54 8.65
C ILE A 30 -14.24 -10.68 9.20
N GLY A 31 -13.55 -10.47 10.32
CA GLY A 31 -12.77 -11.50 11.01
C GLY A 31 -11.38 -11.79 10.40
N ILE A 32 -10.80 -10.85 9.64
CA ILE A 32 -9.42 -10.99 9.16
C ILE A 32 -8.45 -11.01 10.35
N SER A 33 -7.47 -11.91 10.29
CA SER A 33 -6.51 -12.08 11.38
C SER A 33 -5.58 -10.88 11.52
N TYR A 34 -5.08 -10.66 12.74
CA TYR A 34 -4.09 -9.62 13.01
C TYR A 34 -2.82 -9.75 12.14
N LYS A 35 -2.38 -10.98 11.86
CA LYS A 35 -1.24 -11.26 10.96
C LYS A 35 -1.50 -10.75 9.53
N GLU A 36 -2.74 -10.84 9.05
CA GLU A 36 -3.11 -10.33 7.72
C GLU A 36 -3.28 -8.81 7.71
N ILE A 37 -3.69 -8.21 8.83
CA ILE A 37 -3.67 -6.74 9.00
C ILE A 37 -2.22 -6.22 8.94
N GLU A 38 -1.25 -6.91 9.55
CA GLU A 38 0.17 -6.58 9.40
C GLU A 38 0.64 -6.67 7.93
N GLN A 39 0.17 -7.69 7.20
CA GLN A 39 0.46 -7.81 5.76
C GLN A 39 -0.18 -6.70 4.94
N PHE A 40 -1.40 -6.27 5.29
CA PHE A 40 -2.04 -5.13 4.65
C PHE A 40 -1.30 -3.82 4.92
N TYR A 41 -0.86 -3.60 6.17
CA TYR A 41 0.00 -2.46 6.52
C TYR A 41 1.33 -2.48 5.75
N ARG A 42 1.95 -3.65 5.59
CA ARG A 42 3.15 -3.80 4.76
C ARG A 42 2.91 -3.37 3.31
N ARG A 43 1.75 -3.71 2.72
CA ARG A 43 1.38 -3.27 1.36
C ARG A 43 1.19 -1.76 1.28
N MET A 44 0.57 -1.15 2.30
CA MET A 44 0.46 0.31 2.41
C MET A 44 1.85 0.95 2.40
N VAL A 45 2.76 0.49 3.27
CA VAL A 45 4.13 1.01 3.35
C VAL A 45 4.85 0.82 2.02
N PHE A 46 4.72 -0.35 1.39
CA PHE A 46 5.30 -0.60 0.06
C PHE A 46 4.77 0.37 -0.98
N ASN A 47 3.45 0.58 -1.06
CA ASN A 47 2.86 1.51 -2.01
C ASN A 47 3.40 2.94 -1.81
N CYS A 48 3.47 3.40 -0.56
CA CYS A 48 4.02 4.72 -0.22
C CYS A 48 5.48 4.85 -0.62
N LEU A 49 6.35 3.88 -0.28
CA LEU A 49 7.79 3.97 -0.54
C LEU A 49 8.15 3.74 -2.02
N ALA A 50 7.49 2.79 -2.69
CA ALA A 50 7.71 2.43 -4.09
C ALA A 50 6.93 3.30 -5.09
N VAL A 51 6.16 4.28 -4.60
CA VAL A 51 5.38 5.22 -5.41
C VAL A 51 4.34 4.50 -6.29
N ASN A 52 3.65 3.51 -5.72
CA ASN A 52 2.46 2.93 -6.35
C ASN A 52 1.24 3.75 -5.94
N GLN A 53 0.87 4.75 -6.75
CA GLN A 53 -0.24 5.65 -6.48
C GLN A 53 -1.60 5.13 -6.98
N ASP A 54 -1.63 3.96 -7.64
CA ASP A 54 -2.86 3.30 -8.09
C ASP A 54 -3.42 2.32 -7.04
N ASP A 55 -3.32 2.69 -5.77
CA ASP A 55 -3.63 1.85 -4.61
C ASP A 55 -5.10 1.92 -4.18
N HIS A 56 -6.01 1.96 -5.15
CA HIS A 56 -7.43 2.17 -4.90
C HIS A 56 -8.14 0.93 -4.31
N VAL A 57 -9.35 1.13 -3.80
CA VAL A 57 -10.17 0.10 -3.13
C VAL A 57 -10.52 -1.13 -3.98
N LYS A 58 -10.31 -1.10 -5.31
CA LYS A 58 -10.44 -2.30 -6.18
C LYS A 58 -9.19 -3.18 -6.21
N ASN A 59 -8.05 -2.66 -5.76
CA ASN A 59 -6.76 -3.37 -5.71
C ASN A 59 -6.51 -4.07 -4.36
N ILE A 60 -7.46 -3.94 -3.44
CA ILE A 60 -7.49 -4.68 -2.18
C ILE A 60 -8.65 -5.67 -2.24
N SER A 61 -8.38 -6.97 -2.08
CA SER A 61 -9.42 -8.00 -2.09
C SER A 61 -9.27 -9.01 -0.96
N PHE A 62 -10.39 -9.66 -0.66
CA PHE A 62 -10.54 -10.72 0.32
C PHE A 62 -11.07 -12.00 -0.34
N ILE A 63 -10.66 -13.14 0.19
CA ILE A 63 -11.10 -14.47 -0.25
C ILE A 63 -11.81 -15.12 0.92
N MET A 64 -12.98 -15.71 0.67
CA MET A 64 -13.71 -16.50 1.63
C MET A 64 -13.55 -17.98 1.26
N ASP A 65 -13.18 -18.82 2.23
CA ASP A 65 -13.20 -20.26 2.05
C ASP A 65 -14.61 -20.87 2.21
N ARG A 66 -14.75 -22.17 2.00
CA ARG A 66 -16.05 -22.88 2.11
C ARG A 66 -16.62 -22.91 3.53
N SER A 67 -15.82 -22.58 4.55
CA SER A 67 -16.26 -22.49 5.95
C SER A 67 -16.77 -21.10 6.32
N GLY A 68 -16.69 -20.14 5.40
CA GLY A 68 -17.08 -18.75 5.66
C GLY A 68 -15.94 -17.89 6.20
N LYS A 69 -14.72 -18.42 6.34
CA LYS A 69 -13.58 -17.66 6.85
C LYS A 69 -13.00 -16.77 5.77
N TRP A 70 -12.90 -15.48 6.05
CA TRP A 70 -12.24 -14.51 5.19
C TRP A 70 -10.73 -14.46 5.44
N THR A 71 -9.98 -14.25 4.36
CA THR A 71 -8.54 -13.99 4.35
C THR A 71 -8.22 -12.86 3.39
N LEU A 72 -7.14 -12.10 3.65
CA LEU A 72 -6.59 -11.14 2.70
C LEU A 72 -6.05 -11.91 1.48
N SER A 73 -6.46 -11.51 0.28
CA SER A 73 -5.93 -12.12 -0.96
C SER A 73 -4.43 -11.88 -1.12
N PRO A 74 -3.71 -12.70 -1.92
CA PRO A 74 -2.39 -12.34 -2.40
C PRO A 74 -2.41 -10.94 -3.03
N ALA A 75 -1.31 -10.20 -2.92
CA ALA A 75 -1.25 -8.88 -3.54
C ALA A 75 -1.23 -9.01 -5.07
N TYR A 76 -1.88 -8.09 -5.76
CA TYR A 76 -1.97 -8.02 -7.21
C TYR A 76 -1.96 -6.55 -7.64
N ASP A 77 -1.76 -6.30 -8.93
CA ASP A 77 -1.70 -4.95 -9.51
C ASP A 77 -0.68 -4.03 -8.81
N ILE A 78 0.49 -4.61 -8.50
CA ILE A 78 1.63 -3.88 -7.96
C ILE A 78 2.49 -3.43 -9.13
N THR A 79 2.37 -2.15 -9.47
CA THR A 79 3.15 -1.52 -10.54
C THR A 79 3.72 -0.20 -10.09
N PHE A 80 4.77 0.27 -10.77
CA PHE A 80 5.18 1.66 -10.65
C PHE A 80 4.14 2.56 -11.32
N SER A 81 3.34 3.23 -10.49
CA SER A 81 2.16 3.99 -10.92
C SER A 81 2.31 5.43 -10.47
N TYR A 82 3.06 6.21 -11.25
CA TYR A 82 3.40 7.61 -10.97
C TYR A 82 3.23 8.46 -12.23
N ASN A 83 2.41 9.51 -12.14
CA ASN A 83 2.37 10.57 -13.14
C ASN A 83 1.76 11.84 -12.51
N PRO A 84 2.57 12.88 -12.23
CA PRO A 84 2.13 14.09 -11.51
C PRO A 84 1.08 14.90 -12.28
N THR A 85 0.93 14.68 -13.58
CA THR A 85 -0.06 15.35 -14.44
C THR A 85 -1.36 14.55 -14.61
N ASN A 86 -1.36 13.27 -14.25
CA ASN A 86 -2.54 12.41 -14.37
C ASN A 86 -3.41 12.53 -13.11
N LYS A 87 -4.70 12.79 -13.28
CA LYS A 87 -5.66 12.93 -12.17
C LYS A 87 -5.61 11.76 -11.18
N TRP A 88 -5.44 10.53 -11.66
CA TRP A 88 -5.49 9.28 -10.89
C TRP A 88 -4.14 8.86 -10.31
N LEU A 89 -3.05 9.30 -10.94
CA LEU A 89 -1.68 8.87 -10.59
C LEU A 89 -0.81 10.05 -10.11
N ARG A 90 -1.41 11.16 -9.70
CA ARG A 90 -0.67 12.29 -9.11
C ARG A 90 -0.54 12.18 -7.60
N ALA A 91 -1.32 11.31 -6.96
CA ALA A 91 -1.45 11.13 -5.52
C ALA A 91 -1.99 9.72 -5.23
N HIS A 92 -1.74 9.19 -4.02
CA HIS A 92 -2.36 7.93 -3.59
C HIS A 92 -3.89 8.01 -3.65
N GLN A 93 -4.53 6.92 -4.05
CA GLN A 93 -5.98 6.85 -4.16
C GLN A 93 -6.65 6.47 -2.84
N MET A 94 -5.91 5.81 -1.93
CA MET A 94 -6.31 5.65 -0.53
C MET A 94 -5.53 6.61 0.38
N THR A 95 -6.17 7.12 1.43
CA THR A 95 -5.48 7.99 2.39
C THR A 95 -4.63 7.18 3.38
N VAL A 96 -3.50 7.78 3.79
CA VAL A 96 -2.68 7.34 4.92
C VAL A 96 -2.64 8.48 5.92
N ASN A 97 -3.18 8.26 7.11
CA ASN A 97 -3.36 9.29 8.13
C ASN A 97 -4.08 10.55 7.60
N GLY A 98 -5.08 10.35 6.73
CA GLY A 98 -5.85 11.43 6.09
C GLY A 98 -5.14 12.13 4.93
N LYS A 99 -3.95 11.68 4.52
CA LYS A 99 -3.17 12.27 3.42
C LYS A 99 -3.12 11.36 2.20
N THR A 100 -3.13 11.96 1.01
CA THR A 100 -2.83 11.27 -0.28
C THR A 100 -1.50 11.71 -0.89
N LEU A 101 -0.92 12.80 -0.36
CA LEU A 101 0.35 13.42 -0.74
C LEU A 101 1.08 13.90 0.50
N GLY A 102 2.41 14.02 0.43
CA GLY A 102 3.22 14.46 1.56
C GLY A 102 3.10 13.52 2.77
N ILE A 103 2.97 12.22 2.49
CA ILE A 103 2.94 11.15 3.50
C ILE A 103 4.35 11.01 4.05
N GLY A 104 4.53 11.21 5.35
CA GLY A 104 5.81 11.06 6.03
C GLY A 104 5.84 9.87 6.99
N LEU A 105 7.00 9.64 7.61
CA LEU A 105 7.21 8.56 8.58
C LEU A 105 6.20 8.60 9.73
N SER A 106 5.88 9.79 10.25
CA SER A 106 4.89 9.95 11.32
C SER A 106 3.50 9.50 10.88
N ASP A 107 3.12 9.72 9.62
CA ASP A 107 1.84 9.25 9.07
C ASP A 107 1.81 7.73 8.95
N LEU A 108 2.91 7.10 8.51
CA LEU A 108 3.02 5.64 8.44
C LEU A 108 2.90 5.01 9.84
N LEU A 109 3.54 5.61 10.84
CA LEU A 109 3.49 5.13 12.22
C LEU A 109 2.09 5.29 12.82
N GLU A 110 1.46 6.44 12.61
CA GLU A 110 0.12 6.73 13.13
C GLU A 110 -0.95 5.85 12.48
N ALA A 111 -0.89 5.66 11.15
CA ALA A 111 -1.76 4.72 10.45
C ALA A 111 -1.62 3.30 11.01
N GLY A 112 -0.38 2.82 11.22
CA GLY A 112 -0.12 1.51 11.82
C GLY A 112 -0.70 1.37 13.23
N ASN A 113 -0.55 2.41 14.07
CA ASN A 113 -1.14 2.43 15.42
C ASN A 113 -2.67 2.36 15.36
N LYS A 114 -3.33 3.13 14.48
CA LYS A 114 -4.80 3.09 14.26
C LYS A 114 -5.28 1.73 13.74
N MET A 115 -4.45 1.05 12.95
CA MET A 115 -4.71 -0.34 12.52
C MET A 115 -4.54 -1.35 13.68
N GLY A 116 -4.00 -0.94 14.83
CA GLY A 116 -3.78 -1.77 16.01
C GLY A 116 -2.41 -2.44 16.05
N ILE A 117 -1.47 -2.03 15.18
CA ILE A 117 -0.13 -2.60 15.09
C ILE A 117 0.78 -1.89 16.09
N LYS A 118 1.56 -2.66 16.85
CA LYS A 118 2.50 -2.10 17.81
C LYS A 118 3.56 -1.25 17.10
N GLY A 119 3.85 -0.05 17.63
CA GLY A 119 4.82 0.87 17.01
C GLY A 119 6.21 0.26 16.71
N ARG A 120 6.71 -0.66 17.54
CA ARG A 120 7.93 -1.42 17.23
C ARG A 120 7.78 -2.24 15.95
N ARG A 121 6.67 -2.97 15.82
CA ARG A 121 6.38 -3.76 14.63
C ARG A 121 6.18 -2.89 13.39
N CYS A 122 5.57 -1.72 13.52
CA CYS A 122 5.49 -0.75 12.43
C CYS A 122 6.89 -0.38 11.91
N LYS A 123 7.81 -0.03 12.83
CA LYS A 123 9.22 0.28 12.47
C LYS A 123 9.92 -0.90 11.80
N ASP A 124 9.75 -2.10 12.32
CA ASP A 124 10.33 -3.31 11.71
C ASP A 124 9.82 -3.49 10.27
N ILE A 125 8.50 -3.37 10.03
CA ILE A 125 7.91 -3.48 8.70
C ILE A 125 8.43 -2.39 7.76
N ILE A 126 8.53 -1.15 8.23
CA ILE A 126 9.07 -0.03 7.43
C ILE A 126 10.50 -0.32 6.99
N SER A 127 11.36 -0.74 7.93
CA SER A 127 12.76 -1.06 7.63
C SER A 127 12.90 -2.25 6.66
N GLU A 128 12.08 -3.30 6.84
CA GLU A 128 12.05 -4.45 5.93
C GLU A 128 11.67 -4.03 4.50
N VAL A 129 10.68 -3.15 4.35
CA VAL A 129 10.22 -2.67 3.04
C VAL A 129 11.23 -1.72 2.40
N GLU A 130 11.80 -0.79 3.17
CA GLU A 130 12.86 0.11 2.72
C GLU A 130 14.08 -0.68 2.18
N THR A 131 14.49 -1.71 2.92
CA THR A 131 15.58 -2.61 2.52
C THR A 131 15.25 -3.37 1.23
N ALA A 132 14.01 -3.81 1.05
CA ALA A 132 13.60 -4.48 -0.17
C ALA A 132 13.62 -3.52 -1.38
N ILE A 133 13.18 -2.28 -1.20
CA ILE A 133 13.14 -1.26 -2.25
C ILE A 133 14.55 -0.80 -2.64
N SER A 134 15.48 -0.68 -1.69
CA SER A 134 16.87 -0.32 -2.01
C SER A 134 17.57 -1.37 -2.88
N GLY A 135 17.10 -2.61 -2.87
CA GLY A 135 17.56 -3.68 -3.75
C GLY A 135 16.92 -3.70 -5.15
N PHE A 136 16.02 -2.76 -5.48
CA PHE A 136 15.24 -2.81 -6.72
C PHE A 136 16.11 -2.84 -7.98
N SER A 137 17.17 -2.04 -8.09
CA SER A 137 18.05 -2.04 -9.29
C SER A 137 18.64 -3.41 -9.57
N ILE A 138 19.13 -4.09 -8.53
CA ILE A 138 19.76 -5.41 -8.64
C ILE A 138 18.74 -6.42 -9.18
N ILE A 139 17.53 -6.41 -8.63
CA ILE A 139 16.44 -7.29 -9.07
C ILE A 139 16.06 -6.96 -10.52
N ALA A 140 15.90 -5.67 -10.84
CA ALA A 140 15.51 -5.20 -12.16
C ALA A 140 16.52 -5.63 -13.24
N GLU A 141 17.82 -5.55 -12.96
CA GLU A 141 18.88 -6.06 -13.83
C GLU A 141 18.78 -7.58 -14.02
N GLN A 142 18.60 -8.35 -12.94
CA GLN A 142 18.48 -9.81 -12.99
C GLN A 142 17.29 -10.26 -13.84
N VAL A 143 16.15 -9.56 -13.74
CA VAL A 143 14.95 -9.84 -14.55
C VAL A 143 14.95 -9.13 -15.91
N ARG A 144 16.05 -8.46 -16.29
CA ARG A 144 16.26 -7.80 -17.59
C ARG A 144 15.29 -6.66 -17.89
N ILE A 145 14.88 -5.90 -16.88
CA ILE A 145 14.26 -4.60 -17.09
C ILE A 145 15.32 -3.67 -17.70
N LYS A 146 14.91 -2.85 -18.67
CA LYS A 146 15.82 -1.90 -19.32
C LYS A 146 16.38 -0.92 -18.29
N GLU A 147 17.69 -0.68 -18.35
CA GLU A 147 18.41 0.29 -17.49
C GLU A 147 17.71 1.62 -17.36
N LYS A 148 17.39 2.23 -18.51
CA LYS A 148 16.64 3.50 -18.57
C LYS A 148 15.34 3.47 -17.77
N THR A 149 14.65 2.32 -17.72
CA THR A 149 13.37 2.18 -17.02
C THR A 149 13.58 2.12 -15.50
N TYR A 150 14.48 1.26 -15.00
CA TYR A 150 14.65 1.16 -13.54
C TYR A 150 15.40 2.36 -12.97
N GLU A 151 16.30 3.00 -13.73
CA GLU A 151 16.94 4.25 -13.30
C GLU A 151 15.94 5.40 -13.15
N TYR A 152 14.96 5.49 -14.07
CA TYR A 152 13.86 6.45 -13.93
C TYR A 152 12.99 6.16 -12.69
N ILE A 153 12.64 4.90 -12.46
CA ILE A 153 11.87 4.52 -11.26
C ILE A 153 12.65 4.90 -9.99
N ASN A 154 13.95 4.58 -9.95
CA ASN A 154 14.81 4.88 -8.82
C ASN A 154 14.97 6.38 -8.58
N SER A 155 15.04 7.21 -9.62
CA SER A 155 15.10 8.66 -9.44
C SER A 155 13.85 9.16 -8.73
N ILE A 156 12.67 8.68 -9.13
CA ILE A 156 11.40 9.06 -8.49
C ILE A 156 11.31 8.53 -7.06
N ILE A 157 11.72 7.28 -6.80
CA ILE A 157 11.77 6.72 -5.44
C ILE A 157 12.71 7.53 -4.53
N ARG A 158 13.89 7.97 -5.04
CA ARG A 158 14.83 8.80 -4.25
C ARG A 158 14.29 10.19 -3.94
N GLU A 159 13.48 10.76 -4.83
CA GLU A 159 12.81 12.04 -4.62
C GLU A 159 11.62 11.92 -3.63
N ASN A 160 11.13 10.71 -3.38
CA ASN A 160 10.03 10.43 -2.49
C ASN A 160 10.45 10.52 -1.01
N LYS A 161 10.18 11.66 -0.37
CA LYS A 161 10.62 12.01 0.99
C LYS A 161 9.77 11.39 2.11
N VAL A 162 9.35 10.14 1.99
CA VAL A 162 8.50 9.52 3.02
C VAL A 162 9.26 9.30 4.33
N LEU A 163 10.55 8.96 4.26
CA LEU A 163 11.38 8.60 5.42
C LEU A 163 12.35 9.71 5.88
N THR A 164 12.37 10.86 5.21
CA THR A 164 13.36 11.94 5.41
C THR A 164 12.72 13.24 5.86
#